data_AF-A0A317SER7-F1
#
_entry.id   AF-A0A317SER7-F1
#
_cell.length_a   1.000
_cell.length_b   1.000
_cell.length_c   1.000
_cell.angle_alpha   90.00
_cell.angle_beta   90.00
_cell.angle_gamma   90.00
#
_symmetry.space_group_name_H-M   'P 1'
#
loop_
_entity.id
_entity.type
_entity.pdbx_description
1 polymer ?
#
loop_
_entity_poly.entity_id
_entity_poly.type
_entity_poly.pdbx_seq_one_letter_code
_entity_poly.pdbx_strand_id
1 'polypeptide(L)' 'QFSSQDIYNADESGLVFNKQPNSFNVQLAPNKALKGRKDQKTCITIFHIVNQSSTDKRKLWVIGRARTPKAF' A
#
# COMPACT_ATOMS: atom_id res chain seq x y z
N GLN A 1 8.18 -34.74 -5.90
CA GLN A 1 7.78 -33.37 -6.31
C GLN A 1 6.88 -32.83 -5.22
N PHE A 2 7.05 -31.56 -4.80
CA PHE A 2 6.19 -30.96 -3.79
C PHE A 2 4.80 -30.68 -4.35
N SER A 3 3.78 -30.73 -3.48
CA SER A 3 2.42 -30.30 -3.84
C SER A 3 2.39 -28.79 -4.06
N SER A 4 1.49 -28.32 -4.93
CA SER A 4 1.25 -26.88 -5.11
C SER A 4 0.73 -26.20 -3.82
N GLN A 5 0.21 -26.97 -2.87
CA GLN A 5 -0.20 -26.47 -1.56
C GLN A 5 0.99 -26.20 -0.62
N ASP A 6 2.14 -26.83 -0.88
CA ASP A 6 3.34 -26.78 -0.04
C ASP A 6 4.42 -25.84 -0.59
N ILE A 7 4.21 -25.27 -1.79
CA ILE A 7 5.12 -24.32 -2.42
C ILE A 7 4.61 -22.92 -2.14
N TYR A 8 5.41 -22.09 -1.48
CA TYR A 8 5.04 -20.71 -1.13
C TYR A 8 5.93 -19.71 -1.85
N ASN A 9 5.29 -18.66 -2.37
CA ASN A 9 5.97 -17.45 -2.79
C ASN A 9 5.82 -16.39 -1.69
N ALA A 10 6.86 -15.59 -1.53
CA ALA A 10 6.85 -14.47 -0.61
C ALA A 10 7.54 -13.26 -1.23
N ASP A 11 6.98 -12.08 -1.00
CA ASP A 11 7.55 -10.82 -1.49
C ASP A 11 7.13 -9.63 -0.61
N GLU A 12 7.85 -8.52 -0.75
CA GLU A 12 7.57 -7.25 -0.10
C GLU A 12 6.81 -6.30 -1.03
N SER A 13 5.87 -5.55 -0.48
CA SER A 13 5.15 -4.53 -1.25
C SER A 13 4.82 -3.31 -0.40
N GLY A 14 4.77 -2.14 -1.04
CA GLY A 14 4.37 -0.89 -0.40
C GLY A 14 2.87 -0.65 -0.49
N LEU A 15 2.16 -0.69 0.64
CA LEU A 15 0.76 -0.25 0.74
C LEU A 15 0.71 1.26 0.94
N VAL A 16 0.28 1.97 -0.10
CA VAL A 16 0.13 3.42 -0.10
C VAL A 16 -1.30 3.82 0.22
N PHE A 17 -1.49 4.71 1.18
CA PHE A 17 -2.79 5.28 1.52
C PHE A 17 -2.63 6.73 2.02
N ASN A 18 -3.74 7.38 2.39
CA ASN A 18 -3.74 8.73 2.97
C ASN A 18 -3.26 9.88 2.06
N LYS A 19 -3.12 9.69 0.75
CA LYS A 19 -2.88 10.80 -0.19
C LYS A 19 -4.17 11.11 -0.94
N GLN A 20 -4.68 12.33 -0.80
CA GLN A 20 -5.79 12.77 -1.63
C GLN A 20 -5.32 12.90 -3.09
N PRO A 21 -6.07 12.39 -4.09
CA PRO A 21 -5.70 12.56 -5.50
C PRO A 21 -5.57 14.04 -5.85
N ASN A 22 -4.57 14.38 -6.66
CA ASN A 22 -4.43 15.76 -7.18
C ASN A 22 -5.59 16.16 -8.10
N SER A 23 -6.36 15.20 -8.59
CA SER A 23 -7.49 15.34 -9.52
C SER A 23 -8.87 15.37 -8.84
N PHE A 24 -8.94 15.50 -7.51
CA PHE A 24 -10.23 15.49 -6.82
C PHE A 24 -11.09 16.72 -7.19
N ASN A 25 -12.40 16.51 -7.39
CA ASN A 25 -13.38 17.52 -7.84
C ASN A 25 -13.61 18.70 -6.89
N VAL A 26 -12.92 18.76 -5.75
CA VAL A 26 -12.83 20.00 -4.96
C VAL A 26 -11.78 20.87 -5.64
N GLN A 27 -12.17 21.42 -6.80
CA GLN A 27 -11.36 22.39 -7.52
C GLN A 27 -11.05 23.55 -6.57
N LEU A 28 -9.76 23.86 -6.47
CA LEU A 28 -9.29 25.15 -6.01
C LEU A 28 -10.05 26.22 -6.81
N ALA A 29 -11.05 26.85 -6.20
CA ALA A 29 -11.35 28.21 -6.63
C ALA A 29 -10.03 28.99 -6.50
N PRO A 30 -9.61 29.76 -7.53
CA PRO A 30 -8.37 30.52 -7.44
C PRO A 30 -8.35 31.31 -6.13
N ASN A 31 -7.23 31.25 -5.41
CA ASN A 31 -7.01 31.89 -4.11
C ASN A 31 -7.79 31.34 -2.89
N LYS A 32 -8.37 30.12 -2.95
CA LYS A 32 -8.90 29.46 -1.74
C LYS A 32 -8.00 28.33 -1.25
N ALA A 33 -7.45 28.49 -0.05
CA ALA A 33 -6.76 27.41 0.66
C ALA A 33 -7.78 26.42 1.24
N LEU A 34 -7.70 25.15 0.83
CA LEU A 34 -8.48 24.06 1.44
C LEU A 34 -7.82 23.63 2.74
N LYS A 35 -8.40 24.03 3.88
CA LYS A 35 -8.00 23.51 5.20
C LYS A 35 -8.42 22.03 5.30
N GLY A 36 -7.54 21.18 5.82
CA GLY A 36 -7.81 19.75 6.01
C GLY A 36 -7.46 18.83 4.83
N ARG A 37 -6.78 19.34 3.79
CA ARG A 37 -6.24 18.49 2.71
C ARG A 37 -5.24 17.48 3.28
N LYS A 38 -5.39 16.21 2.90
CA LYS A 38 -4.45 15.15 3.29
C LYS A 38 -3.32 15.05 2.28
N ASP A 39 -2.33 15.92 2.46
CA ASP A 39 -1.14 16.01 1.60
C ASP A 39 -0.11 14.93 1.89
N GLN A 40 -0.13 14.36 3.10
CA GLN A 40 0.84 13.37 3.53
C GLN A 40 0.48 11.97 3.08
N LYS A 41 1.16 11.50 2.05
CA LYS A 41 1.21 10.09 1.66
C LYS A 41 1.68 9.24 2.85
N THR A 42 0.99 8.14 3.13
CA THR A 42 1.50 7.10 4.04
C THR A 42 1.84 5.88 3.20
N CYS A 43 3.01 5.28 3.43
CA CYS A 43 3.40 4.01 2.82
C CYS A 43 3.82 3.05 3.92
N ILE A 44 3.19 1.88 3.98
CA ILE A 44 3.54 0.79 4.88
C ILE A 44 4.14 -0.32 4.03
N THR A 45 5.28 -0.85 4.44
CA THR A 45 5.85 -2.06 3.83
C THR A 45 5.19 -3.28 4.44
N ILE A 46 4.56 -4.08 3.59
CA ILE A 46 3.92 -5.34 3.95
C ILE A 46 4.66 -6.51 3.31
N PHE A 47 4.80 -7.61 4.04
CA PHE A 47 5.31 -8.87 3.54
C PHE A 47 4.16 -9.86 3.40
N HIS A 48 4.02 -10.42 2.21
CA HIS A 48 2.95 -11.34 1.87
C HIS A 48 3.53 -12.71 1.54
N ILE A 49 2.85 -13.77 1.98
CA ILE A 49 3.24 -15.16 1.75
C ILE A 49 2.00 -15.93 1.33
N VAL A 50 2.04 -16.54 0.15
CA VAL A 50 0.89 -17.23 -0.45
C VAL A 50 1.37 -18.52 -1.10
N ASN A 51 0.63 -19.61 -0.91
CA ASN A 51 0.94 -20.86 -1.59
C ASN A 51 0.61 -20.80 -3.09
N GLN A 52 1.21 -21.69 -3.88
CA GLN A 52 1.06 -21.70 -5.33
C GLN A 52 -0.40 -21.90 -5.76
N SER A 53 -1.21 -22.63 -4.98
CA SER A 53 -2.65 -22.80 -5.24
C SER A 53 -3.53 -21.63 -4.78
N SER A 54 -2.96 -20.60 -4.13
CA SER A 54 -3.67 -19.45 -3.55
C SER A 54 -4.73 -19.79 -2.49
N THR A 55 -4.73 -21.03 -1.97
CA THR A 55 -5.68 -21.50 -0.95
C THR A 55 -5.20 -21.21 0.47
N ASP A 56 -3.89 -21.10 0.68
CA ASP A 56 -3.29 -20.66 1.95
C ASP A 56 -2.60 -19.32 1.74
N LYS A 57 -3.10 -18.30 2.45
CA LYS A 57 -2.49 -16.99 2.56
C LYS A 57 -2.12 -16.78 4.02
N ARG A 58 -0.84 -16.58 4.30
CA ARG A 58 -0.40 -16.27 5.67
C ARG A 58 -0.86 -14.87 6.06
N LYS A 59 -0.97 -14.64 7.37
CA LYS A 59 -1.28 -13.32 7.92
C LYS A 59 -0.25 -12.31 7.41
N LEU A 60 -0.74 -11.16 6.93
CA LEU A 60 0.13 -10.07 6.47
C LEU A 60 1.05 -9.62 7.60
N TRP A 61 2.34 -9.53 7.31
CA TRP A 61 3.33 -9.00 8.23
C TRP A 61 3.60 -7.54 7.89
N VAL A 62 3.39 -6.66 8.85
CA VAL A 62 3.71 -5.25 8.72
C VAL A 62 5.16 -5.06 9.14
N ILE A 63 6.04 -4.81 8.17
CA ILE A 63 7.48 -4.59 8.43
C ILE A 63 7.68 -3.20 9.05
N GLY A 64 7.03 -2.19 8.50
CA GLY A 64 7.18 -0.83 8.99
C GLY A 64 6.55 0.23 8.11
N ARG A 65 6.69 1.48 8.55
CA ARG A 65 6.20 2.67 7.82
C ARG A 65 7.38 3.43 7.23
N ALA A 66 7.29 3.77 5.95
CA ALA A 66 8.33 4.58 5.30
C ALA A 66 8.39 5.99 5.92
N ARG A 67 9.60 6.42 6.32
CA ARG A 67 9.84 7.78 6.83
C ARG A 67 9.59 8.85 5.77
N THR A 68 9.99 8.56 4.53
CA THR A 68 9.80 9.45 3.37
C THR A 68 9.23 8.63 2.21
N PRO A 69 7.90 8.54 2.08
CA PRO A 69 7.26 7.78 1.02
C PRO A 69 7.56 8.38 -0.35
N LYS A 70 8.23 7.63 -1.22
CA LYS A 70 8.46 8.05 -2.62
C LYS A 70 7.23 7.77 -3.49
N ALA A 71 7.06 8.55 -4.56
CA ALA A 71 6.12 8.20 -5.63
C ALA A 71 6.68 7.02 -6.42
N PHE A 72 5.80 6.14 -6.89
CA PHE A 72 6.12 5.19 -7.95
C PHE A 72 5.98 5.93 -9.28
#